data_AF-A0A7I4YQU0-F1
#
_entry.id   AF-A0A7I4YQU0-F1
#
_cell.length_a   1.000
_cell.length_b   1.000
_cell.length_c   1.000
_cell.angle_alpha   90.00
_cell.angle_beta   90.00
_cell.angle_gamma   90.00
#
_symmetry.space_group_name_H-M   'P 1'
#
loop_
_entity.id
_entity.type
_entity.pdbx_description
1 polymer ?
#
loop_
_entity_poly.entity_id
_entity_poly.type
_entity_poly.pdbx_seq_one_letter_code
_entity_poly.pdbx_strand_id
1 'polypeptide(L)'
;MRPSPHRATIAHLVDEGCSAAEIARRLHINDRTVRRIVAQYRERGHHLPLPKSGRPRTVNVPRIRKVIKKRISRNDEFSINKIASDLQEVFKTL
;
A
#
# COMPACT_ATOMS: atom_id res chain seq x y z
N MET A 1 -3.79 6.08 -6.52
CA MET A 1 -4.74 6.58 -5.51
C MET A 1 -3.98 7.00 -4.27
N ARG A 2 -4.16 8.26 -3.85
CA ARG A 2 -3.72 8.75 -2.54
C ARG A 2 -4.78 8.39 -1.50
N PRO A 3 -4.41 8.03 -0.26
CA PRO A 3 -5.38 7.85 0.81
C PRO A 3 -6.09 9.16 1.11
N SER A 4 -7.34 9.09 1.61
CA SER A 4 -8.07 10.28 2.04
C SER A 4 -7.30 11.01 3.15
N PRO A 5 -7.15 12.35 3.08
CA PRO A 5 -6.44 13.11 4.10
C PRO A 5 -7.20 13.11 5.44
N HIS A 6 -8.52 12.87 5.42
CA HIS A 6 -9.39 12.96 6.59
C HIS A 6 -9.38 11.70 7.48
N ARG A 7 -8.51 10.72 7.22
CA ARG A 7 -8.51 9.44 7.94
C ARG A 7 -8.18 9.60 9.43
N ALA A 8 -7.24 10.49 9.76
CA ALA A 8 -6.90 10.81 11.15
C ALA A 8 -8.10 11.46 11.86
N THR A 9 -8.72 12.46 11.23
CA THR A 9 -9.91 13.15 11.77
C THR A 9 -11.09 12.19 11.97
N ILE A 10 -11.32 11.27 11.03
CA ILE A 10 -12.36 10.24 11.17
C ILE A 10 -12.09 9.35 12.40
N ALA A 11 -10.83 8.95 12.64
CA ALA A 11 -10.48 8.15 13.80
C ALA A 11 -10.74 8.91 15.11
N HIS A 12 -10.30 10.17 15.20
CA HIS A 12 -10.58 11.02 16.36
C HIS A 12 -12.08 11.16 16.65
N LEU A 13 -12.90 11.41 15.62
CA LEU A 13 -14.35 11.53 15.77
C LEU A 13 -15.01 10.20 16.20
N VAL A 14 -14.45 9.06 15.80
CA VAL A 14 -14.91 7.74 16.27
C VAL A 14 -14.58 7.55 17.74
N ASP A 15 -13.39 7.99 18.19
CA ASP A 15 -12.99 7.93 19.60
C ASP A 15 -13.86 8.85 20.47
N GLU A 16 -14.32 9.99 19.93
CA GLU A 16 -15.30 10.89 20.54
C GLU A 16 -16.73 10.31 20.56
N GLY A 17 -16.96 9.14 19.97
CA GLY A 17 -18.27 8.47 19.94
C GLY A 17 -19.21 8.92 18.82
N CYS A 18 -18.75 9.70 17.84
CA CYS A 18 -19.59 10.13 16.72
C CYS A 18 -19.98 8.94 15.83
N SER A 19 -21.21 8.98 15.31
CA SER A 19 -21.67 7.97 14.35
C SER A 19 -21.06 8.20 12.96
N ALA A 20 -20.88 7.13 12.17
CA ALA A 20 -20.32 7.24 10.81
C ALA A 20 -21.14 8.18 9.90
N ALA A 21 -22.48 8.20 10.06
CA ALA A 21 -23.36 9.09 9.30
C ALA A 21 -23.19 10.56 9.71
N GLU A 22 -22.95 10.83 10.98
CA GLU A 22 -22.64 12.16 11.47
C GLU A 22 -21.28 12.65 10.99
N ILE A 23 -20.26 11.78 11.03
CA ILE A 23 -18.92 12.08 10.51
C ILE A 23 -18.98 12.40 9.01
N ALA A 24 -19.75 11.65 8.22
CA ALA A 24 -19.95 11.90 6.80
C ALA A 24 -20.56 13.28 6.53
N ARG A 25 -21.55 13.69 7.33
CA ARG A 25 -22.16 15.03 7.24
C ARG A 25 -21.19 16.13 7.64
N ARG A 26 -20.48 15.97 8.76
CA ARG A 26 -19.50 16.96 9.28
C ARG A 26 -18.32 17.18 8.33
N LEU A 27 -17.81 16.11 7.73
CA LEU A 27 -16.63 16.17 6.85
C LEU A 27 -16.97 16.34 5.37
N HIS A 28 -18.27 16.34 5.00
CA HIS A 28 -18.73 16.33 3.61
C HIS A 28 -18.09 15.22 2.75
N ILE A 29 -17.88 14.04 3.35
CA ILE A 29 -17.32 12.86 2.68
C ILE A 29 -18.44 11.86 2.42
N ASN A 30 -18.36 11.14 1.30
CA ASN A 30 -19.28 10.05 1.00
C ASN A 30 -19.33 9.03 2.17
N ASP A 31 -20.53 8.76 2.67
CA ASP A 31 -20.82 7.83 3.76
C ASP A 31 -20.15 6.45 3.56
N ARG A 32 -20.12 5.92 2.33
CA ARG A 32 -19.44 4.66 2.03
C ARG A 32 -17.94 4.70 2.36
N THR A 33 -17.29 5.83 2.09
CA THR A 33 -15.87 6.02 2.39
C THR A 33 -15.64 6.09 3.89
N VAL A 34 -16.50 6.82 4.61
CA VAL A 34 -16.43 6.92 6.07
C VAL A 34 -16.63 5.55 6.71
N ARG A 35 -17.70 4.83 6.36
CA ARG A 35 -17.97 3.47 6.87
C ARG A 35 -16.80 2.52 6.65
N ARG A 36 -16.17 2.54 5.47
CA ARG A 36 -14.99 1.73 5.18
C ARG A 36 -13.81 2.09 6.10
N ILE A 37 -13.56 3.37 6.32
CA ILE A 37 -12.46 3.84 7.18
C ILE A 37 -12.74 3.48 8.65
N VAL A 38 -13.97 3.69 9.13
CA VAL A 38 -14.38 3.33 10.50
C VAL A 38 -14.27 1.83 10.73
N ALA A 39 -14.75 1.00 9.80
CA ALA A 39 -14.63 -0.46 9.90
C ALA A 39 -13.16 -0.89 10.01
N GLN A 40 -12.29 -0.35 9.14
CA GLN A 40 -10.86 -0.63 9.18
C GLN A 40 -10.22 -0.17 10.50
N TYR A 41 -10.61 1.01 11.00
CA TYR A 41 -10.10 1.56 12.25
C TYR A 41 -10.47 0.66 13.45
N ARG A 42 -11.73 0.22 13.51
CA ARG A 42 -12.20 -0.71 14.56
C ARG A 42 -11.54 -2.09 14.49
N GLU A 43 -11.25 -2.58 13.29
CA GLU A 43 -10.60 -3.89 13.10
C GLU A 43 -9.12 -3.88 13.48
N ARG A 44 -8.38 -2.80 13.15
CA ARG A 44 -6.91 -2.77 13.24
C ARG A 44 -6.35 -1.82 14.31
N GLY A 45 -7.16 -0.92 14.84
CA GLY A 45 -6.76 0.08 15.83
C GLY A 45 -5.93 1.24 15.28
N HIS A 46 -5.78 1.38 13.95
CA HIS A 46 -5.03 2.50 13.36
C HIS A 46 -5.65 3.06 12.08
N HIS A 47 -5.46 4.35 11.84
CA HIS A 47 -6.02 5.06 10.69
C HIS A 47 -5.15 4.97 9.42
N LEU A 48 -3.94 4.40 9.50
CA LEU A 48 -3.05 4.27 8.34
C LEU A 48 -3.70 3.47 7.19
N PRO A 49 -3.44 3.83 5.92
CA PRO A 49 -3.96 3.08 4.78
C PRO A 49 -3.36 1.68 4.75
N LEU A 50 -4.13 0.71 4.24
CA LEU A 50 -3.58 -0.62 4.02
C LEU A 50 -2.53 -0.59 2.89
N PRO A 51 -1.50 -1.45 2.99
CA PRO A 51 -0.69 -1.76 1.82
C PRO A 51 -1.62 -2.25 0.71
N LYS A 52 -1.33 -1.84 -0.52
CA LYS A 52 -2.12 -2.27 -1.68
C LYS A 52 -2.09 -3.80 -1.77
N SER A 53 -3.25 -4.39 -2.02
CA SER A 53 -3.32 -5.78 -2.44
C SER A 53 -2.57 -5.95 -3.76
N GLY A 54 -1.89 -7.08 -3.92
CA GLY A 54 -1.17 -7.41 -5.13
C GLY A 54 0.25 -7.89 -4.87
N ARG A 55 0.96 -8.18 -5.97
CA ARG A 55 2.31 -8.72 -5.91
C ARG A 55 3.27 -7.70 -5.32
N PRO A 56 4.07 -8.05 -4.29
CA PRO A 56 5.09 -7.16 -3.78
C PRO A 56 6.06 -6.78 -4.90
N ARG A 57 6.36 -5.49 -5.01
CA ARG A 57 7.28 -4.94 -6.02
C ARG A 57 8.76 -5.04 -5.61
N THR A 58 9.03 -5.60 -4.45
CA THR A 58 10.38 -5.66 -3.88
C THR A 58 11.15 -6.88 -4.39
N VAL A 59 12.49 -6.74 -4.49
CA VAL A 59 13.40 -7.85 -4.80
C VAL A 59 13.39 -8.98 -3.77
N ASN A 60 12.84 -8.73 -2.57
CA ASN A 60 12.72 -9.68 -1.47
C ASN A 60 11.63 -10.76 -1.69
N VAL A 61 11.18 -10.98 -2.92
CA VAL A 61 10.21 -12.03 -3.26
C VAL A 61 10.97 -13.25 -3.80
N PRO A 62 10.64 -14.49 -3.36
CA PRO A 62 11.34 -15.71 -3.79
C PRO A 62 11.46 -15.85 -5.32
N ARG A 63 10.41 -15.46 -6.07
CA ARG A 63 10.43 -15.46 -7.54
C ARG A 63 11.48 -14.52 -8.13
N ILE A 64 11.66 -13.32 -7.57
CA ILE A 64 12.65 -12.35 -8.08
C ILE A 64 14.07 -12.81 -7.72
N ARG A 65 14.28 -13.33 -6.50
CA ARG A 65 15.55 -13.97 -6.13
C ARG A 65 15.92 -15.11 -7.08
N LYS A 66 14.94 -15.94 -7.49
CA LYS A 66 15.14 -17.01 -8.48
C LYS A 66 15.54 -16.47 -9.86
N VAL A 67 14.94 -15.35 -10.30
CA VAL A 67 15.32 -14.69 -11.57
C VAL A 67 16.74 -14.14 -11.51
N ILE A 68 17.12 -13.47 -10.41
CA ILE A 68 18.48 -12.94 -10.22
C ILE A 68 19.49 -14.08 -10.23
N LYS A 69 19.28 -15.14 -9.44
CA LYS A 69 20.15 -16.31 -9.41
C LYS A 69 20.32 -16.96 -10.80
N LYS A 70 19.22 -17.08 -11.55
CA LYS A 70 19.25 -17.60 -12.92
C LYS A 70 19.98 -16.69 -13.91
N ARG A 71 19.92 -15.36 -13.72
CA ARG A 71 20.63 -14.41 -14.61
C ARG A 71 22.14 -14.48 -14.38
N ILE A 72 22.55 -14.49 -13.11
CA ILE A 72 23.96 -14.69 -12.72
C ILE A 72 24.44 -16.01 -13.31
N SER A 73 23.77 -17.13 -13.00
CA SER A 73 24.19 -18.45 -13.48
C SER A 73 24.18 -18.66 -15.00
N ARG A 74 23.56 -17.77 -15.78
CA ARG A 74 23.47 -17.87 -17.24
C ARG A 74 24.52 -17.03 -17.94
N ASN A 75 24.99 -15.96 -17.31
CA ASN A 75 25.94 -15.04 -17.92
C ASN A 75 26.68 -14.25 -16.81
N ASP A 76 27.86 -14.75 -16.44
CA ASP A 76 28.69 -14.23 -15.33
C ASP A 76 29.34 -12.87 -15.64
N GLU A 77 29.30 -12.40 -16.90
CA GLU A 77 29.88 -11.12 -17.31
C GLU A 77 29.02 -9.90 -16.94
N PHE A 78 27.76 -10.11 -16.54
CA PHE A 78 26.90 -9.01 -16.12
C PHE A 78 27.21 -8.59 -14.69
N SER A 79 27.67 -7.36 -14.54
CA SER A 79 27.75 -6.72 -13.22
C SER A 79 26.37 -6.70 -12.54
N ILE A 80 26.37 -6.82 -11.21
CA ILE A 80 25.16 -6.73 -10.38
C ILE A 80 24.38 -5.43 -10.67
N ASN A 81 25.09 -4.35 -10.96
CA ASN A 81 24.50 -3.05 -11.31
C ASN A 81 23.74 -3.08 -12.63
N LYS A 82 24.22 -3.82 -13.64
CA LYS A 82 23.52 -3.99 -14.91
C LYS A 82 22.24 -4.80 -14.72
N ILE A 83 22.31 -5.89 -13.95
CA ILE A 83 21.14 -6.72 -13.60
C ILE A 83 20.11 -5.91 -12.80
N ALA A 84 20.56 -5.08 -11.85
CA ALA A 84 19.70 -4.22 -11.06
C ALA A 84 19.03 -3.14 -11.91
N SER A 85 19.75 -2.54 -12.86
CA SER A 85 19.21 -1.53 -13.78
C SER A 85 18.08 -2.11 -14.64
N ASP A 86 18.32 -3.27 -15.27
CA ASP A 86 17.31 -3.96 -16.07
C ASP A 86 16.09 -4.37 -15.25
N LEU A 87 16.29 -4.76 -13.99
CA LEU A 87 15.19 -5.07 -13.08
C LEU A 87 14.44 -3.81 -12.64
N GLN A 88 15.15 -2.71 -12.36
CA GLN A 88 14.54 -1.43 -11.97
C GLN A 88 13.70 -0.84 -13.09
N GLU A 89 14.11 -0.96 -14.36
CA GLU A 89 13.25 -0.56 -15.48
C GLU A 89 11.93 -1.34 -15.48
N VAL A 90 11.98 -2.67 -15.28
CA VAL A 90 10.78 -3.51 -15.15
C VAL A 90 9.90 -3.11 -13.96
N PHE A 91 10.47 -2.60 -12.86
CA PHE A 91 9.70 -2.13 -11.70
C PHE A 91 9.18 -0.68 -11.84
N LYS A 92 9.76 0.15 -12.72
CA LYS A 92 9.35 1.54 -12.98
C LYS A 92 8.17 1.65 -13.96
N THR A 93 8.04 0.71 -14.91
CA THR A 93 6.99 0.74 -15.95
C THR A 93 5.63 0.21 -15.49
N LEU A 94 5.48 -0.15 -14.20
CA LEU A 94 4.25 -0.67 -13.59
C LEU A 94 3.71 0.29 -12.54
#